data_AF-A0A7W7RWM7-F1
#
_entry.id   AF-A0A7W7RWM7-F1
#
_cell.length_a   1.000
_cell.length_b   1.000
_cell.length_c   1.000
_cell.angle_alpha   90.00
_cell.angle_beta   90.00
_cell.angle_gamma   90.00
#
_symmetry.space_group_name_H-M   'P 1'
#
loop_
_entity.id
_entity.type
_entity.pdbx_description
1 polymer ?
#
loop_
_entity_poly.entity_id
_entity_poly.type
_entity_poly.pdbx_seq_one_letter_code
_entity_poly.pdbx_strand_id
1 'polypeptide(L)'
;MGKWLPGISRRSQARIQNRVSMLGIRMGGGPRPEFRAGLRERLMDASEHEDSPAEQAEQAARARPRSRPGLWPQFLSLILAAAMVMAGLATYRSAPGDTLYPLKRAAESTLFHLSTDDAERADRSFNYAETRAHEVEELLGATRRENRLIKETLQAMEDTTRSAVTSLTRVRRRDAKSDAKSAGELKRFVQKQRHQIEGMLPKMDVEERRRAHDYLNYIDGLAPPG
;
A
#
# COMPACT_ATOMS: atom_id res chain seq x y z
N MET A 1 21.86 -18.10 11.06
CA MET A 1 20.63 -17.38 10.68
C MET A 1 20.97 -15.90 10.55
N GLY A 2 20.58 -15.27 9.43
CA GLY A 2 20.87 -13.87 9.12
C GLY A 2 20.94 -13.67 7.60
N LYS A 3 19.78 -13.52 6.95
CA LYS A 3 19.64 -13.44 5.49
C LYS A 3 19.98 -12.02 5.00
N TRP A 4 20.76 -11.98 3.92
CA TRP A 4 21.27 -10.77 3.27
C TRP A 4 20.16 -9.98 2.55
N LEU A 5 20.23 -8.65 2.65
CA LEU A 5 19.44 -7.70 1.85
C LEU A 5 19.86 -7.78 0.37
N PRO A 6 18.94 -7.73 -0.61
CA PRO A 6 19.29 -7.82 -2.02
C PRO A 6 20.04 -6.57 -2.47
N GLY A 7 21.26 -6.78 -2.97
CA GLY A 7 22.16 -5.75 -3.44
C GLY A 7 21.60 -4.98 -4.65
N ILE A 8 21.57 -3.66 -4.52
CA ILE A 8 21.40 -2.74 -5.64
C ILE A 8 22.56 -3.01 -6.61
N SER A 9 22.25 -3.50 -7.81
CA SER A 9 23.28 -3.82 -8.81
C SER A 9 24.20 -2.61 -9.07
N ARG A 10 25.49 -2.84 -9.36
CA ARG A 10 26.43 -1.77 -9.74
C ARG A 10 25.91 -0.91 -10.91
N ARG A 11 25.13 -1.52 -11.81
CA ARG A 11 24.48 -0.83 -12.95
C ARG A 11 23.34 0.12 -12.53
N SER A 12 22.66 -0.16 -11.42
CA SER A 12 21.64 0.76 -10.86
C SER A 12 22.28 1.91 -10.09
N GLN A 13 23.37 1.67 -9.35
CA GLN A 13 24.10 2.76 -8.68
C GLN A 13 24.71 3.75 -9.67
N ALA A 14 25.31 3.25 -10.76
CA ALA A 14 25.85 4.10 -11.81
C ALA A 14 24.78 5.00 -12.46
N ARG A 15 23.55 4.48 -12.67
CA ARG A 15 22.43 5.28 -13.21
C ARG A 15 21.96 6.36 -12.26
N ILE A 16 21.92 6.08 -10.96
CA ILE A 16 21.51 7.06 -9.94
C ILE A 16 22.56 8.18 -9.87
N GLN A 17 23.84 7.83 -9.80
CA GLN A 17 24.93 8.82 -9.79
C GLN A 17 24.89 9.69 -11.04
N ASN A 18 24.70 9.10 -12.23
CA ASN A 18 24.67 9.86 -13.48
C ASN A 18 23.48 10.84 -13.53
N ARG A 19 22.32 10.47 -12.97
CA ARG A 19 21.15 11.37 -12.87
C ARG A 19 21.36 12.50 -11.88
N VAL A 20 21.98 12.22 -10.73
CA VAL A 20 22.30 13.24 -9.71
C VAL A 20 23.33 14.23 -10.26
N SER A 21 24.37 13.73 -10.95
CA SER A 21 25.37 14.57 -11.60
C SER A 21 24.78 15.44 -12.69
N MET A 22 23.87 14.90 -13.53
CA MET A 22 23.15 15.71 -14.52
C MET A 22 22.29 16.80 -13.88
N LEU A 23 21.68 16.53 -12.72
CA LEU A 23 20.91 17.53 -11.98
C LEU A 23 21.81 18.65 -11.43
N GLY A 24 22.99 18.29 -10.91
CA GLY A 24 23.99 19.26 -10.44
C GLY A 24 24.56 20.15 -11.55
N ILE A 25 24.70 19.62 -12.77
CA ILE A 25 25.12 20.38 -13.96
C ILE A 25 24.00 21.33 -14.41
N ARG A 26 22.74 20.86 -14.45
CA ARG A 26 21.58 21.66 -14.86
C ARG A 26 21.22 22.76 -13.84
N MET A 27 21.57 22.57 -12.56
CA MET A 27 21.37 23.52 -11.46
C MET A 27 22.51 24.53 -11.28
N GLY A 28 23.52 24.53 -12.16
CA GLY A 28 24.56 25.57 -12.16
C GLY A 28 25.66 25.39 -11.12
N GLY A 29 26.21 24.18 -10.99
CA GLY A 29 27.56 23.99 -10.46
C GLY A 29 27.73 24.27 -8.95
N GLY A 30 27.25 23.35 -8.12
CA GLY A 30 27.62 23.28 -6.69
C GLY A 30 27.03 24.40 -5.81
N PRO A 31 27.21 24.28 -4.48
CA PRO A 31 26.68 25.26 -3.53
C PRO A 31 27.32 26.64 -3.70
N ARG A 32 26.48 27.69 -3.59
CA ARG A 32 26.87 29.10 -3.78
C ARG A 32 28.06 29.48 -2.88
N PRO A 33 28.99 30.35 -3.35
CA PRO A 33 30.16 30.75 -2.58
C PRO A 33 29.80 31.37 -1.22
N GLU A 34 28.73 32.19 -1.15
CA GLU A 34 28.22 32.78 0.10
C GLU A 34 27.86 31.71 1.14
N PHE A 35 27.24 30.61 0.70
CA PHE A 35 26.85 29.49 1.57
C PHE A 35 28.07 28.77 2.11
N ARG A 36 29.10 28.59 1.28
CA ARG A 36 30.37 27.96 1.70
C ARG A 36 31.13 28.84 2.70
N ALA A 37 31.10 30.15 2.51
CA ALA A 37 31.70 31.11 3.43
C ALA A 37 30.99 31.08 4.80
N GLY A 38 29.66 31.16 4.82
CA GLY A 38 28.89 31.10 6.06
C GLY A 38 28.98 29.75 6.80
N LEU A 39 29.13 28.64 6.06
CA LEU A 39 29.37 27.33 6.68
C LEU A 39 30.77 27.26 7.32
N ARG A 40 31.80 27.83 6.66
CA ARG A 40 33.15 27.86 7.21
C ARG A 40 33.20 28.69 8.49
N GLU A 41 32.55 29.84 8.52
CA GLU A 41 32.47 30.71 9.69
C GLU A 41 31.84 29.98 10.88
N ARG A 42 30.69 29.32 10.68
CA ARG A 42 30.03 28.52 11.73
C ARG A 42 30.88 27.37 12.24
N LEU A 43 31.67 26.73 11.37
CA LEU A 43 32.54 25.63 11.77
C LEU A 43 33.77 26.13 12.54
N MET A 44 34.28 27.32 12.21
CA MET A 44 35.39 27.94 12.95
C MET A 44 34.93 28.45 14.31
N ASP A 45 33.76 29.09 14.39
CA ASP A 45 33.12 29.53 15.65
C ASP A 45 32.83 28.35 16.58
N ALA A 46 32.36 27.22 16.03
CA ALA A 46 32.17 25.99 16.79
C ALA A 46 33.49 25.39 17.30
N SER A 47 34.60 25.54 16.57
CA SER A 47 35.91 25.02 16.97
C SER A 47 36.61 25.90 18.03
N GLU A 48 36.34 27.21 18.07
CA GLU A 48 36.84 28.10 19.12
C GLU A 48 36.25 27.79 20.51
N HIS A 49 35.13 27.06 20.55
CA HIS A 49 34.45 26.64 21.78
C HIS A 49 34.81 25.22 22.26
N GLU A 50 35.77 24.53 21.62
CA GLU A 50 36.15 23.16 22.00
C GLU A 50 37.38 23.03 22.93
N ASP A 51 38.08 24.11 23.27
CA ASP A 51 39.24 24.07 24.19
C ASP A 51 38.87 24.44 25.65
N SER A 52 38.11 23.55 26.31
CA SER A 52 38.29 23.06 27.70
C SER A 52 36.97 22.65 28.39
N PRO A 53 36.38 21.48 28.07
CA PRO A 53 35.22 20.95 28.81
C PRO A 53 35.60 20.03 29.99
N ALA A 54 36.89 19.75 30.22
CA ALA A 54 37.32 18.72 31.17
C ALA A 54 37.14 19.11 32.65
N GLU A 55 37.34 20.38 33.03
CA GLU A 55 37.24 20.81 34.44
C GLU A 55 35.82 21.25 34.86
N GLN A 56 34.98 21.67 33.91
CA GLN A 56 33.57 22.02 34.18
C GLN A 56 32.66 20.79 34.26
N ALA A 57 33.06 19.67 33.63
CA ALA A 57 32.32 18.41 33.70
C ALA A 57 32.38 17.75 35.09
N GLU A 58 33.48 17.91 35.84
CA GLU A 58 33.63 17.31 37.18
C GLU A 58 32.81 18.04 38.25
N GLN A 59 32.64 19.36 38.14
CA GLN A 59 31.84 20.15 39.09
C GLN A 59 30.35 20.10 38.78
N ALA A 60 29.95 20.05 37.49
CA ALA A 60 28.54 19.89 37.10
C ALA A 60 28.00 18.47 37.35
N ALA A 61 28.86 17.46 37.49
CA ALA A 61 28.46 16.08 37.79
C ALA A 61 28.03 15.85 39.25
N ARG A 62 28.38 16.74 40.18
CA ARG A 62 28.02 16.60 41.62
C ARG A 62 26.68 17.21 42.01
N ALA A 63 26.01 17.95 41.11
CA ALA A 63 24.80 18.71 41.44
C ALA A 63 23.61 18.47 40.50
N ARG A 64 23.57 17.36 39.74
CA ARG A 64 22.37 16.97 38.99
C ARG A 64 21.61 15.88 39.76
N PRO A 65 20.35 16.10 40.20
CA PRO A 65 19.52 14.98 40.59
C PRO A 65 19.43 14.07 39.37
N ARG A 66 19.87 12.82 39.52
CA ARG A 66 19.71 11.77 38.51
C ARG A 66 18.21 11.63 38.24
N SER A 67 17.68 12.36 37.26
CA SER A 67 16.38 12.06 36.69
C SER A 67 16.51 10.69 36.06
N ARG A 68 16.06 9.66 36.78
CA ARG A 68 15.85 8.32 36.23
C ARG A 68 15.11 8.54 34.90
N PRO A 69 15.58 8.02 33.76
CA PRO A 69 14.78 8.10 32.54
C PRO A 69 13.50 7.33 32.84
N GLY A 70 12.44 8.06 33.15
CA GLY A 70 11.15 7.45 33.41
C GLY A 70 10.77 6.66 32.17
N LEU A 71 10.03 5.57 32.34
CA LEU A 71 9.53 4.75 31.24
C LEU A 71 8.57 5.52 30.30
N TRP A 72 8.31 6.80 30.56
CA TRP A 72 7.45 7.71 29.81
C TRP A 72 7.69 7.79 28.30
N PRO A 73 8.92 7.88 27.75
CA PRO A 73 9.13 7.90 26.30
C PRO A 73 8.88 6.50 25.69
N GLN A 74 9.07 5.42 26.46
CA GLN A 74 8.75 4.05 26.03
C GLN A 74 7.22 3.81 26.04
N PHE A 75 6.51 4.36 27.03
CA PHE A 75 5.05 4.34 27.04
C PHE A 75 4.47 5.16 25.90
N LEU A 76 5.04 6.34 25.59
CA LEU A 76 4.56 7.18 24.49
C LEU A 76 4.77 6.51 23.13
N SER A 77 5.91 5.86 22.89
CA SER A 77 6.15 5.12 21.64
C SER A 77 5.24 3.90 21.52
N LEU A 78 4.97 3.20 22.62
CA LEU A 78 4.02 2.09 22.65
C LEU A 78 2.58 2.55 22.34
N ILE A 79 2.15 3.67 22.92
CA ILE A 79 0.83 4.27 22.64
C ILE A 79 0.72 4.66 21.17
N LEU A 80 1.75 5.29 20.61
CA LEU A 80 1.77 5.68 19.20
C LEU A 80 1.72 4.44 18.28
N ALA A 81 2.48 3.40 18.60
CA ALA A 81 2.46 2.14 17.85
C ALA A 81 1.08 1.48 17.92
N ALA A 82 0.46 1.42 19.10
CA ALA A 82 -0.89 0.88 19.27
C ALA A 82 -1.93 1.71 18.48
N ALA A 83 -1.83 3.04 18.51
CA ALA A 83 -2.69 3.93 17.74
C ALA A 83 -2.56 3.69 16.23
N MET A 84 -1.33 3.52 15.72
CA MET A 84 -1.09 3.18 14.32
C MET A 84 -1.67 1.83 13.92
N VAL A 85 -1.54 0.81 14.77
CA VAL A 85 -2.14 -0.51 14.53
C VAL A 85 -3.66 -0.41 14.50
N MET A 86 -4.27 0.30 15.46
CA MET A 86 -5.71 0.50 15.51
C MET A 86 -6.23 1.27 14.29
N ALA A 87 -5.54 2.34 13.89
CA ALA A 87 -5.87 3.11 12.69
C ALA A 87 -5.75 2.27 11.41
N GLY A 88 -4.72 1.40 11.34
CA GLY A 88 -4.55 0.45 10.25
C GLY A 88 -5.69 -0.57 10.18
N LEU A 89 -6.09 -1.14 11.32
CA LEU A 89 -7.23 -2.07 11.40
C LEU A 89 -8.55 -1.40 11.03
N ALA A 90 -8.78 -0.17 11.49
CA ALA A 90 -9.97 0.61 11.14
C ALA A 90 -10.02 0.93 9.64
N THR A 91 -8.88 1.32 9.06
CA THR A 91 -8.78 1.54 7.61
C THR A 91 -9.03 0.25 6.83
N TYR A 92 -8.47 -0.88 7.28
CA TYR A 92 -8.65 -2.18 6.63
C TYR A 92 -10.12 -2.63 6.62
N ARG A 93 -10.84 -2.41 7.73
CA ARG A 93 -12.27 -2.74 7.88
C ARG A 93 -13.22 -1.69 7.33
N SER A 94 -12.72 -0.55 6.85
CA SER A 94 -13.60 0.50 6.32
C SER A 94 -14.37 0.00 5.08
N ALA A 95 -15.66 0.34 5.05
CA ALA A 95 -16.59 0.04 3.98
C ALA A 95 -16.90 1.30 3.16
N PRO A 96 -17.46 1.18 1.95
CA PRO A 96 -17.87 2.34 1.17
C PRO A 96 -18.79 3.26 2.00
N GLY A 97 -18.47 4.56 2.02
CA GLY A 97 -19.17 5.56 2.83
C GLY A 97 -18.42 5.94 4.12
N ASP A 98 -17.49 5.11 4.59
CA ASP A 98 -16.67 5.43 5.76
C ASP A 98 -15.60 6.49 5.45
N THR A 99 -15.23 7.27 6.47
CA THR A 99 -14.24 8.35 6.35
C THR A 99 -12.85 7.86 5.93
N LEU A 100 -12.47 6.63 6.34
CA LEU A 100 -11.17 6.02 6.03
C LEU A 100 -11.20 5.19 4.74
N TYR A 101 -12.35 5.03 4.09
CA TYR A 101 -12.46 4.22 2.88
C TYR A 101 -11.60 4.74 1.70
N PRO A 102 -11.52 6.05 1.43
CA PRO A 102 -10.60 6.56 0.41
C PRO A 102 -9.14 6.19 0.69
N LEU A 103 -8.74 6.12 1.97
CA LEU A 103 -7.40 5.71 2.36
C LEU A 103 -7.16 4.22 2.11
N LYS A 104 -8.14 3.36 2.40
CA LYS A 104 -8.12 1.92 2.04
C LYS A 104 -7.88 1.77 0.53
N ARG A 105 -8.67 2.47 -0.29
CA ARG A 105 -8.55 2.43 -1.76
C ARG A 105 -7.19 2.92 -2.26
N ALA A 106 -6.65 3.99 -1.67
CA ALA A 106 -5.32 4.49 -2.02
C ALA A 106 -4.20 3.48 -1.67
N ALA A 107 -4.30 2.81 -0.52
CA ALA A 107 -3.37 1.76 -0.13
C ALA A 107 -3.43 0.55 -1.07
N GLU A 108 -4.63 0.08 -1.40
CA GLU A 108 -4.86 -1.01 -2.36
C GLU A 108 -4.28 -0.67 -3.75
N SER A 109 -4.56 0.53 -4.26
CA SER A 109 -4.02 1.02 -5.53
C SER A 109 -2.49 1.06 -5.52
N THR A 110 -1.88 1.49 -4.42
CA THR A 110 -0.41 1.56 -4.29
C THR A 110 0.20 0.17 -4.32
N LEU A 111 -0.36 -0.77 -3.54
CA LEU A 111 0.08 -2.17 -3.54
C LEU A 111 -0.08 -2.82 -4.92
N PHE A 112 -1.18 -2.53 -5.62
CA PHE A 112 -1.40 -2.98 -6.99
C PHE A 112 -0.33 -2.46 -7.95
N HIS A 113 -0.01 -1.17 -7.91
CA HIS A 113 1.01 -0.57 -8.78
C HIS A 113 2.45 -1.01 -8.46
N LEU A 114 2.74 -1.30 -7.19
CA LEU A 114 4.04 -1.85 -6.76
C LEU A 114 4.20 -3.34 -7.08
N SER A 115 3.12 -4.03 -7.43
CA SER A 115 3.18 -5.42 -7.91
C SER A 115 3.98 -5.44 -9.22
N THR A 116 5.18 -6.01 -9.22
CA THR A 116 6.03 -6.07 -10.42
C THR A 116 5.76 -7.31 -11.27
N ASP A 117 5.18 -8.35 -10.65
CA ASP A 117 4.79 -9.58 -11.33
C ASP A 117 3.29 -9.56 -11.71
N ASP A 118 2.97 -10.06 -12.92
CA ASP A 118 1.58 -10.12 -13.38
C ASP A 118 0.79 -11.21 -12.65
N ALA A 119 1.44 -12.28 -12.15
CA ALA A 119 0.75 -13.31 -11.38
C ALA A 119 0.35 -12.76 -10.00
N GLU A 120 1.28 -12.08 -9.32
CA GLU A 120 0.99 -11.36 -8.08
C GLU A 120 -0.10 -10.29 -8.28
N ARG A 121 -0.06 -9.55 -9.39
CA ARG A 121 -1.08 -8.56 -9.73
C ARG A 121 -2.44 -9.19 -9.98
N ALA A 122 -2.50 -10.33 -10.68
CA ALA A 122 -3.73 -11.08 -10.92
C ALA A 122 -4.34 -11.57 -9.60
N ASP A 123 -3.54 -12.20 -8.74
CA ASP A 123 -3.97 -12.71 -7.44
C ASP A 123 -4.52 -11.59 -6.53
N ARG A 124 -3.79 -10.47 -6.38
CA ARG A 124 -4.28 -9.31 -5.63
C ARG A 124 -5.59 -8.77 -6.19
N SER A 125 -5.73 -8.72 -7.51
CA SER A 125 -6.95 -8.21 -8.14
C SER A 125 -8.14 -9.12 -7.86
N PHE A 126 -7.99 -10.45 -7.90
CA PHE A 126 -9.07 -11.35 -7.49
C PHE A 126 -9.46 -11.14 -6.04
N ASN A 127 -8.49 -10.98 -5.13
CA ASN A 127 -8.76 -10.67 -3.73
C ASN A 127 -9.50 -9.33 -3.55
N TYR A 128 -9.13 -8.30 -4.32
CA TYR A 128 -9.83 -7.01 -4.28
C TYR A 128 -11.24 -7.08 -4.86
N ALA A 129 -11.47 -7.87 -5.91
CA ALA A 129 -12.81 -8.11 -6.45
C ALA A 129 -13.71 -8.83 -5.45
N GLU A 130 -13.18 -9.85 -4.76
CA GLU A 130 -13.89 -10.52 -3.67
C GLU A 130 -14.19 -9.54 -2.51
N THR A 131 -13.21 -8.71 -2.14
CA THR A 131 -13.42 -7.66 -1.12
C THR A 131 -14.53 -6.70 -1.54
N ARG A 132 -14.59 -6.30 -2.81
CA ARG A 132 -15.69 -5.44 -3.29
C ARG A 132 -17.04 -6.14 -3.23
N ALA A 133 -17.10 -7.46 -3.49
CA ALA A 133 -18.34 -8.23 -3.33
C ALA A 133 -18.82 -8.26 -1.87
N HIS A 134 -17.90 -8.39 -0.90
CA HIS A 134 -18.23 -8.30 0.52
C HIS A 134 -18.73 -6.91 0.92
N GLU A 135 -18.14 -5.85 0.38
CA GLU A 135 -18.60 -4.50 0.63
C GLU A 135 -20.00 -4.25 0.03
N VAL A 136 -20.31 -4.83 -1.14
CA VAL A 136 -21.69 -4.80 -1.67
C VAL A 136 -22.65 -5.50 -0.70
N GLU A 137 -22.25 -6.64 -0.16
CA GLU A 137 -23.06 -7.38 0.82
C GLU A 137 -23.33 -6.56 2.08
N GLU A 138 -22.30 -5.90 2.62
CA GLU A 138 -22.40 -5.00 3.78
C GLU A 138 -23.33 -3.83 3.49
N LEU A 139 -23.20 -3.18 2.33
CA LEU A 139 -24.08 -2.09 1.92
C LEU A 139 -25.54 -2.52 1.74
N LEU A 140 -25.78 -3.74 1.22
CA LEU A 140 -27.12 -4.32 1.11
C LEU A 140 -27.72 -4.67 2.48
N GLY A 141 -26.89 -4.95 3.48
CA GLY A 141 -27.29 -5.21 4.86
C GLY A 141 -27.40 -3.97 5.75
N ALA A 142 -26.97 -2.80 5.27
CA ALA A 142 -26.95 -1.57 6.06
C ALA A 142 -28.37 -1.02 6.32
N THR A 143 -28.58 -0.48 7.52
CA THR A 143 -29.86 0.14 7.92
C THR A 143 -30.28 1.29 7.01
N ARG A 144 -29.30 2.09 6.56
CA ARG A 144 -29.50 3.12 5.54
C ARG A 144 -28.89 2.62 4.24
N ARG A 145 -29.77 2.28 3.30
CA ARG A 145 -29.36 1.81 1.97
C ARG A 145 -28.90 2.99 1.11
N GLU A 146 -27.69 2.89 0.59
CA GLU A 146 -27.11 3.89 -0.31
C GLU A 146 -26.90 3.30 -1.72
N ASN A 147 -27.95 3.30 -2.55
CA ASN A 147 -27.95 2.67 -3.88
C ASN A 147 -26.80 3.17 -4.78
N ARG A 148 -26.39 4.43 -4.62
CA ARG A 148 -25.23 4.99 -5.34
C ARG A 148 -23.94 4.24 -4.99
N LEU A 149 -23.67 4.01 -3.71
CA LEU A 149 -22.48 3.29 -3.26
C LEU A 149 -22.52 1.82 -3.68
N ILE A 150 -23.71 1.18 -3.65
CA ILE A 150 -23.88 -0.20 -4.11
C ILE A 150 -23.50 -0.29 -5.60
N LYS A 151 -24.04 0.61 -6.42
CA LYS A 151 -23.74 0.67 -7.86
C LYS A 151 -22.25 0.93 -8.13
N GLU A 152 -21.65 1.90 -7.44
CA GLU A 152 -20.23 2.22 -7.60
C GLU A 152 -19.34 1.05 -7.18
N THR A 153 -19.69 0.35 -6.10
CA THR A 153 -18.93 -0.82 -5.60
C THR A 153 -19.08 -2.03 -6.52
N LEU A 154 -20.28 -2.30 -7.06
CA LEU A 154 -20.50 -3.32 -8.09
C LEU A 154 -19.66 -3.04 -9.35
N GLN A 155 -19.60 -1.79 -9.79
CA GLN A 155 -18.76 -1.41 -10.93
C GLN A 155 -17.27 -1.59 -10.62
N ALA A 156 -16.81 -1.14 -9.44
CA ALA A 156 -15.42 -1.32 -9.03
C ALA A 156 -15.02 -2.81 -8.95
N MET A 157 -15.93 -3.68 -8.50
CA MET A 157 -15.76 -5.14 -8.49
C MET A 157 -15.54 -5.69 -9.91
N GLU A 158 -16.38 -5.26 -10.86
CA GLU A 158 -16.28 -5.65 -12.27
C GLU A 158 -14.94 -5.21 -12.87
N ASP A 159 -14.59 -3.93 -12.73
CA ASP A 159 -13.35 -3.35 -13.25
C ASP A 159 -12.10 -4.07 -12.71
N THR A 160 -12.13 -4.41 -11.41
CA THR A 160 -11.06 -5.15 -10.75
C THR A 160 -10.97 -6.58 -11.29
N THR A 161 -12.11 -7.24 -11.52
CA THR A 161 -12.16 -8.58 -12.11
C THR A 161 -11.59 -8.60 -13.53
N ARG A 162 -11.95 -7.61 -14.37
CA ARG A 162 -11.41 -7.46 -15.73
C ARG A 162 -9.90 -7.25 -15.72
N SER A 163 -9.39 -6.45 -14.78
CA SER A 163 -7.96 -6.23 -14.59
C SER A 163 -7.22 -7.50 -14.15
N ALA A 164 -7.84 -8.31 -13.28
CA ALA A 164 -7.33 -9.61 -12.85
C ALA A 164 -7.16 -10.56 -14.05
N VAL A 165 -8.21 -10.72 -14.85
CA VAL A 165 -8.22 -11.58 -16.05
C VAL A 165 -7.19 -11.13 -17.08
N THR A 166 -7.05 -9.81 -17.27
CA THR A 166 -6.05 -9.25 -18.18
C THR A 166 -4.63 -9.60 -17.73
N SER A 167 -4.34 -9.46 -16.44
CA SER A 167 -3.03 -9.80 -15.86
C SER A 167 -2.77 -11.30 -15.95
N LEU A 168 -3.76 -12.13 -15.61
CA LEU A 168 -3.69 -13.58 -15.70
C LEU A 168 -3.42 -14.06 -17.13
N THR A 169 -4.07 -13.45 -18.12
CA THR A 169 -3.86 -13.76 -19.54
C THR A 169 -2.42 -13.49 -19.98
N ARG A 170 -1.76 -12.47 -19.42
CA ARG A 170 -0.33 -12.19 -19.69
C ARG A 170 0.58 -13.24 -19.06
N VAL A 171 0.23 -13.75 -17.88
CA VAL A 171 0.95 -14.85 -17.20
C VAL A 171 0.88 -16.12 -18.05
N ARG A 172 -0.34 -16.51 -18.45
CA ARG A 172 -0.59 -17.70 -19.29
C ARG A 172 0.21 -17.69 -20.59
N ARG A 173 0.37 -16.52 -21.23
CA ARG A 173 1.17 -16.38 -22.47
C ARG A 173 2.68 -16.55 -22.26
N ARG A 174 3.19 -16.29 -21.06
CA ARG A 174 4.63 -16.33 -20.78
C ARG A 174 5.14 -17.71 -20.39
N ASP A 175 4.31 -18.53 -19.75
CA ASP A 175 4.73 -19.84 -19.24
C ASP A 175 3.58 -20.87 -19.26
N ALA A 176 3.75 -21.94 -20.03
CA ALA A 176 2.77 -23.04 -20.13
C ALA A 176 2.54 -23.77 -18.79
N LYS A 177 3.53 -23.81 -17.89
CA LYS A 177 3.36 -24.41 -16.57
C LYS A 177 2.51 -23.53 -15.65
N SER A 178 2.60 -22.20 -15.83
CA SER A 178 1.75 -21.25 -15.12
C SER A 178 0.29 -21.29 -15.59
N ASP A 179 0.04 -21.74 -16.84
CA ASP A 179 -1.29 -21.82 -17.43
C ASP A 179 -2.26 -22.69 -16.63
N ALA A 180 -1.85 -23.92 -16.28
CA ALA A 180 -2.67 -24.84 -15.51
C ALA A 180 -2.99 -24.31 -14.09
N LYS A 181 -2.00 -23.67 -13.43
CA LYS A 181 -2.20 -23.04 -12.11
C LYS A 181 -3.19 -21.88 -12.20
N SER A 182 -2.98 -20.99 -13.17
CA SER A 182 -3.83 -19.83 -13.43
C SER A 182 -5.27 -20.23 -13.78
N ALA A 183 -5.46 -21.30 -14.56
CA ALA A 183 -6.78 -21.84 -14.85
C ALA A 183 -7.50 -22.35 -13.59
N GLY A 184 -6.77 -23.03 -12.70
CA GLY A 184 -7.31 -23.49 -11.41
C GLY A 184 -7.68 -22.33 -10.47
N GLU A 185 -6.86 -21.28 -10.41
CA GLU A 185 -7.14 -20.06 -9.64
C GLU A 185 -8.37 -19.33 -10.17
N LEU A 186 -8.46 -19.14 -11.50
CA LEU A 186 -9.62 -18.52 -12.14
C LEU A 186 -10.90 -19.32 -11.87
N LYS A 187 -10.86 -20.65 -11.98
CA LYS A 187 -12.02 -21.50 -11.71
C LYS A 187 -12.52 -21.34 -10.27
N ARG A 188 -11.62 -21.37 -9.28
CA ARG A 188 -11.98 -21.16 -7.87
C ARG A 188 -12.55 -19.78 -7.62
N PHE A 189 -11.93 -18.74 -8.20
CA PHE A 189 -12.43 -17.38 -8.12
C PHE A 189 -13.85 -17.28 -8.68
N VAL A 190 -14.10 -17.75 -9.91
CA VAL A 190 -15.43 -17.71 -10.54
C VAL A 190 -16.47 -18.40 -9.68
N GLN A 191 -16.18 -19.60 -9.16
CA GLN A 191 -17.11 -20.34 -8.30
C GLN A 191 -17.47 -19.56 -7.02
N LYS A 192 -16.47 -19.03 -6.32
CA LYS A 192 -16.66 -18.29 -5.08
C LYS A 192 -17.43 -16.99 -5.32
N GLN A 193 -17.00 -16.25 -6.34
CA GLN A 193 -17.61 -14.97 -6.72
C GLN A 193 -19.05 -15.16 -7.14
N ARG A 194 -19.34 -16.15 -8.00
CA ARG A 194 -20.69 -16.50 -8.42
C ARG A 194 -21.59 -16.77 -7.22
N HIS A 195 -21.16 -17.66 -6.32
CA HIS A 195 -21.92 -18.03 -5.14
C HIS A 195 -22.27 -16.81 -4.28
N GLN A 196 -21.30 -15.92 -4.07
CA GLN A 196 -21.50 -14.69 -3.31
C GLN A 196 -22.50 -13.74 -3.98
N ILE A 197 -22.35 -13.47 -5.29
CA ILE A 197 -23.26 -12.57 -6.01
C ILE A 197 -24.68 -13.14 -6.06
N GLU A 198 -24.84 -14.44 -6.34
CA GLU A 198 -26.14 -15.12 -6.37
C GLU A 198 -26.87 -15.01 -5.02
N GLY A 199 -26.15 -15.14 -3.90
CA GLY A 199 -26.71 -14.97 -2.56
C GLY A 199 -27.22 -13.55 -2.26
N MET A 200 -26.71 -12.54 -2.97
CA MET A 200 -27.12 -11.15 -2.80
C MET A 200 -28.28 -10.71 -3.71
N LEU A 201 -28.53 -11.42 -4.82
CA LEU A 201 -29.58 -11.04 -5.80
C LEU A 201 -30.97 -10.79 -5.18
N PRO A 202 -31.43 -11.55 -4.18
CA PRO A 202 -32.74 -11.30 -3.56
C PRO A 202 -32.82 -9.95 -2.82
N LYS A 203 -31.68 -9.41 -2.36
CA LYS A 203 -31.59 -8.14 -1.63
C LYS A 203 -31.43 -6.93 -2.57
N MET A 204 -31.08 -7.18 -3.83
CA MET A 204 -30.80 -6.16 -4.84
C MET A 204 -32.08 -5.63 -5.50
N ASP A 205 -32.08 -4.35 -5.84
CA ASP A 205 -33.12 -3.73 -6.67
C ASP A 205 -33.00 -4.17 -8.15
N VAL A 206 -33.88 -3.66 -9.02
CA VAL A 206 -33.94 -4.07 -10.44
C VAL A 206 -32.66 -3.70 -11.20
N GLU A 207 -32.11 -2.52 -10.94
CA GLU A 207 -30.93 -2.01 -11.67
C GLU A 207 -29.64 -2.67 -11.19
N GLU A 208 -29.51 -2.89 -9.88
CA GLU A 208 -28.43 -3.62 -9.25
C GLU A 208 -28.41 -5.08 -9.72
N ARG A 209 -29.59 -5.73 -9.76
CA ARG A 209 -29.73 -7.10 -10.23
C ARG A 209 -29.38 -7.26 -11.70
N ARG A 210 -29.76 -6.30 -12.55
CA ARG A 210 -29.34 -6.30 -13.96
C ARG A 210 -27.83 -6.30 -14.09
N ARG A 211 -27.14 -5.40 -13.37
CA ARG A 211 -25.65 -5.36 -13.38
C ARG A 211 -25.02 -6.62 -12.81
N ALA A 212 -25.59 -7.15 -11.73
CA ALA A 212 -25.11 -8.40 -11.14
C ALA A 212 -25.25 -9.56 -12.13
N HIS A 213 -26.35 -9.64 -12.89
CA HIS A 213 -26.50 -10.63 -13.96
C HIS A 213 -25.52 -10.41 -15.12
N ASP A 214 -25.30 -9.17 -15.56
CA ASP A 214 -24.31 -8.85 -16.60
C ASP A 214 -22.90 -9.31 -16.16
N TYR A 215 -22.57 -9.08 -14.89
CA TYR A 215 -21.32 -9.53 -14.29
C TYR A 215 -21.23 -11.06 -14.18
N LEU A 216 -22.30 -11.73 -13.72
CA LEU A 216 -22.38 -13.20 -13.65
C LEU A 216 -22.15 -13.83 -15.04
N ASN A 217 -22.82 -13.30 -16.06
CA ASN A 217 -22.63 -13.73 -17.45
C ASN A 217 -21.18 -13.53 -17.91
N TYR A 218 -20.55 -12.41 -17.54
CA TYR A 218 -19.15 -12.17 -17.84
C TYR A 218 -18.23 -13.21 -17.18
N ILE A 219 -18.37 -13.48 -15.88
CA ILE A 219 -17.48 -14.42 -15.18
C ILE A 219 -17.73 -15.89 -15.58
N ASP A 220 -18.96 -16.25 -15.93
CA ASP A 220 -19.29 -17.58 -16.46
C ASP A 220 -18.59 -17.81 -17.81
N GLY A 221 -18.50 -16.77 -18.64
CA GLY A 221 -17.75 -16.81 -19.90
C GLY A 221 -16.23 -16.96 -19.74
N LEU A 222 -15.69 -16.79 -18.53
CA LEU A 222 -14.27 -16.99 -18.22
C LEU A 222 -13.94 -18.43 -17.83
N ALA A 223 -14.93 -19.18 -17.33
CA ALA A 223 -14.71 -20.56 -16.92
C ALA A 223 -14.59 -21.47 -18.16
N PRO A 224 -13.59 -22.37 -18.22
CA PRO A 224 -13.57 -23.39 -19.28
C PRO A 224 -14.81 -24.28 -19.17
N PRO A 225 -15.36 -24.79 -20.30
CA PRO A 225 -16.44 -25.76 -20.25
C PRO A 225 -16.01 -26.97 -19.42
N GLY A 226 -16.93 -27.44 -18.56
CA GLY A 226 -16.72 -28.56 -17.65
C GLY A 226 -16.51 -29.88 -18.36
#